data_AF-A0A1Y6KNP2-F1
#
_entry.id   AF-A0A1Y6KNP2-F1
#
_cell.length_a   1.000
_cell.length_b   1.000
_cell.length_c   1.000
_cell.angle_alpha   90.00
_cell.angle_beta   90.00
_cell.angle_gamma   90.00
#
_symmetry.space_group_name_H-M   'P 1'
#
loop_
_entity.id
_entity.type
_entity.pdbx_description
1 polymer ?
#
loop_
_entity_poly.entity_id
_entity_poly.type
_entity_poly.pdbx_seq_one_letter_code
_entity_poly.pdbx_strand_id
1 'polypeptide(L)'
;MRSFVCREVAMDLFSFIDCANRTQSLADLFDLLVGSAADEGFGQVAYGALNYEETVRLPDHPMPAIALNFPLDWRNHYFEHKYHEIDPVIRRTASHSKPFMWDQLLERRQLHDGERLVLLESREAGLKHGVSVPLFGPSGRISVLSFASRFDDADPVRQLKHLHALACQFHVAFGELAQPAMGKTAIKLSPRERECLAWTAEGKSSWDIGIILKISENTINFHIKKATRKLGTNSRTVAVVRAIRLGLIEVSGLSGPTSPVWTDRTPTGASAGQPPQSDLASTHNE
;
A
#
# COMPACT_ATOMS: atom_id res chain seq x y z
N MET A 1 -13.68 -27.71 14.02
CA MET A 1 -13.32 -28.11 12.63
C MET A 1 -14.59 -28.01 11.78
N ARG A 2 -14.89 -26.83 11.25
CA ARG A 2 -15.95 -26.63 10.25
C ARG A 2 -15.30 -25.95 9.06
N SER A 3 -15.17 -26.72 7.98
CA SER A 3 -14.81 -26.25 6.66
C SER A 3 -15.87 -25.26 6.19
N PHE A 4 -15.53 -23.97 6.10
CA PHE A 4 -16.37 -22.97 5.45
C PHE A 4 -16.07 -23.03 3.96
N VAL A 5 -16.76 -23.93 3.25
CA VAL A 5 -16.84 -23.89 1.79
C VAL A 5 -17.93 -22.88 1.44
N CYS A 6 -17.53 -21.66 1.13
CA CYS A 6 -18.37 -20.69 0.43
C CYS A 6 -18.06 -20.85 -1.06
N ARG A 7 -18.81 -21.69 -1.80
CA ARG A 7 -18.56 -21.94 -3.24
C ARG A 7 -19.83 -22.08 -4.10
N GLU A 8 -20.94 -21.44 -3.75
CA GLU A 8 -22.15 -21.45 -4.61
C GLU A 8 -22.67 -20.05 -5.00
N VAL A 9 -22.08 -18.97 -4.50
CA VAL A 9 -22.43 -17.59 -4.88
C VAL A 9 -21.15 -16.79 -5.03
N ALA A 10 -21.04 -15.97 -6.07
CA ALA A 10 -19.94 -15.02 -6.25
C ALA A 10 -19.74 -14.21 -4.97
N MET A 11 -18.51 -14.13 -4.48
CA MET A 11 -18.25 -13.53 -3.17
C MET A 11 -18.39 -12.01 -3.26
N ASP A 12 -19.39 -11.43 -2.58
CA ASP A 12 -19.52 -9.98 -2.49
C ASP A 12 -18.38 -9.34 -1.65
N LEU A 13 -18.22 -8.02 -1.80
CA LEU A 13 -17.15 -7.27 -1.14
C LEU A 13 -17.21 -7.33 0.40
N PHE A 14 -18.40 -7.32 1.00
CA PHE A 14 -18.54 -7.35 2.45
C PHE A 14 -18.17 -8.73 3.00
N SER A 15 -18.60 -9.78 2.31
CA SER A 15 -18.22 -11.16 2.59
C SER A 15 -16.70 -11.34 2.47
N PHE A 16 -16.07 -10.76 1.45
CA PHE A 16 -14.60 -10.74 1.33
C PHE A 16 -13.93 -10.06 2.53
N ILE A 17 -14.40 -8.87 2.92
CA ILE A 17 -13.86 -8.13 4.08
C ILE A 17 -13.94 -8.97 5.35
N ASP A 18 -15.10 -9.58 5.62
CA ASP A 18 -15.30 -10.40 6.82
C ASP A 18 -14.40 -11.63 6.83
N CYS A 19 -14.25 -12.31 5.68
CA CYS A 19 -13.35 -13.46 5.55
C CYS A 19 -11.88 -13.05 5.68
N ALA A 20 -11.47 -11.95 5.04
CA ALA A 20 -10.11 -11.43 5.07
C ALA A 20 -9.69 -11.04 6.50
N ASN A 21 -10.60 -10.48 7.31
CA ASN A 21 -10.31 -10.10 8.69
C ASN A 21 -10.25 -11.30 9.66
N ARG A 22 -10.83 -12.44 9.29
CA ARG A 22 -10.89 -13.64 10.14
C ARG A 22 -9.82 -14.67 9.83
N THR A 23 -9.20 -14.59 8.65
CA THR A 23 -8.15 -15.52 8.26
C THR A 23 -6.92 -15.39 9.17
N GLN A 24 -6.24 -16.52 9.38
CA GLN A 24 -5.02 -16.60 10.19
C GLN A 24 -3.81 -17.08 9.38
N SER A 25 -3.97 -17.19 8.06
CA SER A 25 -2.96 -17.68 7.13
C SER A 25 -2.83 -16.72 5.95
N LEU A 26 -1.59 -16.33 5.63
CA LEU A 26 -1.31 -15.47 4.47
C LEU A 26 -1.60 -16.18 3.15
N ALA A 27 -1.43 -17.50 3.12
CA ALA A 27 -1.79 -18.31 1.95
C ALA A 27 -3.31 -18.28 1.75
N ASP A 28 -4.09 -18.52 2.82
CA ASP A 28 -5.55 -18.52 2.76
C ASP A 28 -6.10 -17.13 2.40
N LEU A 29 -5.47 -16.06 2.91
CA LEU A 29 -5.81 -14.68 2.54
C LEU A 29 -5.57 -14.42 1.04
N PHE A 30 -4.45 -14.93 0.50
CA PHE A 30 -4.14 -14.78 -0.91
C PHE A 30 -5.07 -15.62 -1.80
N ASP A 31 -5.38 -16.85 -1.41
CA ASP A 31 -6.32 -17.71 -2.12
C ASP A 31 -7.74 -17.11 -2.13
N LEU A 32 -8.16 -16.49 -1.02
CA LEU A 32 -9.41 -15.74 -0.91
C LEU A 32 -9.46 -14.60 -1.94
N LEU A 33 -8.40 -13.79 -2.01
CA LEU A 33 -8.29 -12.69 -2.97
C LEU A 33 -8.34 -13.20 -4.42
N VAL A 34 -7.60 -14.27 -4.72
CA VAL A 34 -7.58 -14.90 -6.05
C VAL A 34 -8.98 -15.38 -6.43
N GLY A 35 -9.70 -16.02 -5.52
CA GLY A 35 -11.08 -16.46 -5.73
C GLY A 35 -12.02 -15.30 -6.05
N SER A 36 -12.05 -14.28 -5.20
CA SER A 36 -12.91 -13.10 -5.40
C SER A 36 -12.58 -12.34 -6.68
N ALA A 37 -11.29 -12.21 -7.04
CA ALA A 37 -10.90 -11.58 -8.30
C ALA A 37 -11.23 -12.46 -9.52
N ALA A 38 -11.21 -13.79 -9.38
CA ALA A 38 -11.58 -14.72 -10.44
C ALA A 38 -13.08 -14.67 -10.78
N ASP A 39 -13.94 -14.46 -9.78
CA ASP A 39 -15.39 -14.24 -9.98
C ASP A 39 -15.66 -13.03 -10.91
N GLU A 40 -14.74 -12.05 -10.92
CA GLU A 40 -14.79 -10.86 -11.77
C GLU A 40 -14.01 -11.02 -13.10
N GLY A 41 -13.44 -12.20 -13.36
CA GLY A 41 -12.66 -12.50 -14.58
C GLY A 41 -11.16 -12.16 -14.50
N PHE A 42 -10.65 -11.82 -13.31
CA PHE A 42 -9.26 -11.36 -13.08
C PHE A 42 -8.48 -12.26 -12.09
N GLY A 43 -8.57 -13.58 -12.29
CA GLY A 43 -7.97 -14.58 -11.39
C GLY A 43 -6.44 -14.70 -11.44
N GLN A 44 -5.72 -13.90 -12.23
CA GLN A 44 -4.26 -13.84 -12.19
C GLN A 44 -3.86 -12.66 -11.30
N VAL A 45 -3.21 -12.93 -10.17
CA VAL A 45 -2.93 -11.96 -9.11
C VAL A 45 -1.45 -11.98 -8.74
N ALA A 46 -0.88 -10.79 -8.54
CA ALA A 46 0.44 -10.61 -7.97
C ALA A 46 0.44 -9.48 -6.95
N TYR A 47 1.07 -9.71 -5.80
CA TYR A 47 1.29 -8.74 -4.75
C TYR A 47 2.79 -8.62 -4.47
N GLY A 48 3.32 -7.39 -4.47
CA GLY A 48 4.75 -7.14 -4.33
C GLY A 48 5.10 -5.87 -3.56
N ALA A 49 6.28 -5.88 -2.94
CA ALA A 49 6.87 -4.74 -2.22
C ALA A 49 7.92 -4.04 -3.08
N LEU A 50 7.82 -2.72 -3.22
CA LEU A 50 8.65 -1.97 -4.16
C LEU A 50 9.87 -1.30 -3.52
N ASN A 51 9.71 -0.72 -2.33
CA ASN A 51 10.75 0.10 -1.69
C ASN A 51 11.13 -0.40 -0.29
N TYR A 52 10.75 -1.62 0.04
CA TYR A 52 11.07 -2.27 1.30
C TYR A 52 11.19 -3.78 1.10
N GLU A 53 11.91 -4.44 2.01
CA GLU A 53 11.94 -5.89 2.07
C GLU A 53 10.85 -6.36 3.03
N GLU A 54 9.89 -7.12 2.50
CA GLU A 54 8.94 -7.85 3.33
C GLU A 54 9.62 -9.12 3.84
N THR A 55 9.54 -9.39 5.14
CA THR A 55 10.19 -10.57 5.75
C THR A 55 9.26 -11.77 5.79
N VAL A 56 7.95 -11.53 5.77
CA VAL A 56 6.92 -12.57 5.76
C VAL A 56 6.40 -12.69 4.34
N ARG A 57 6.80 -13.76 3.64
CA ARG A 57 6.43 -14.03 2.25
C ARG A 57 5.92 -15.44 2.10
N LEU A 58 5.14 -15.66 1.04
CA LEU A 58 4.91 -17.02 0.59
C LEU A 58 6.23 -17.57 -0.03
N PRO A 59 6.57 -18.85 0.19
CA PRO A 59 7.80 -19.45 -0.33
C PRO A 59 7.97 -19.30 -1.86
N ASP A 60 9.21 -19.39 -2.35
CA ASP A 60 9.54 -19.53 -3.78
C ASP A 60 9.27 -18.32 -4.69
N HIS A 61 9.26 -17.10 -4.15
CA HIS A 61 9.05 -15.88 -4.93
C HIS A 61 10.22 -14.89 -4.82
N PRO A 62 10.93 -14.56 -5.93
CA PRO A 62 12.01 -13.58 -5.91
C PRO A 62 11.47 -12.14 -5.78
N MET A 63 12.30 -11.24 -5.25
CA MET A 63 11.98 -9.80 -5.16
C MET A 63 11.62 -9.22 -6.53
N PRO A 64 10.62 -8.32 -6.64
CA PRO A 64 9.84 -7.68 -5.57
C PRO A 64 8.60 -8.48 -5.09
N ALA A 65 8.35 -9.68 -5.60
CA ALA A 65 7.11 -10.39 -5.31
C ALA A 65 7.04 -10.95 -3.87
N ILE A 66 5.84 -10.85 -3.30
CA ILE A 66 5.48 -11.41 -1.99
C ILE A 66 4.57 -12.64 -2.17
N ALA A 67 3.59 -12.54 -3.07
CA ALA A 67 2.66 -13.59 -3.44
C ALA A 67 2.25 -13.42 -4.90
N LEU A 68 2.29 -14.49 -5.71
CA LEU A 68 1.78 -14.43 -7.09
C LEU A 68 1.32 -15.79 -7.62
N ASN A 69 0.32 -15.79 -8.48
CA ASN A 69 -0.17 -17.00 -9.17
C ASN A 69 -0.10 -16.89 -10.72
N PHE A 70 0.67 -15.94 -11.25
CA PHE A 70 0.90 -15.82 -12.69
C PHE A 70 1.47 -17.13 -13.30
N PRO A 71 1.31 -17.37 -14.62
CA PRO A 71 1.77 -18.59 -15.27
C PRO A 71 3.24 -18.88 -14.97
N LEU A 72 3.57 -20.12 -14.64
CA LEU A 72 4.93 -20.48 -14.19
C LEU A 72 5.99 -20.11 -15.24
N ASP A 73 5.73 -20.41 -16.52
CA ASP A 73 6.64 -20.08 -17.61
C ASP A 73 6.89 -18.57 -17.72
N TRP A 74 5.84 -17.76 -17.56
CA TRP A 74 5.97 -16.30 -17.51
C TRP A 74 6.80 -15.84 -16.30
N ARG A 75 6.56 -16.42 -15.12
CA ARG A 75 7.32 -16.07 -13.91
C ARG A 75 8.81 -16.33 -14.11
N ASN A 76 9.17 -17.50 -14.63
CA ASN A 76 10.56 -17.87 -14.89
C ASN A 76 11.18 -16.89 -15.90
N HIS A 77 10.52 -16.70 -17.04
CA HIS A 77 10.98 -15.78 -18.09
C HIS A 77 11.19 -14.35 -17.55
N TYR A 78 10.22 -13.84 -16.78
CA TYR A 78 10.23 -12.49 -16.21
C TYR A 78 11.43 -12.25 -15.28
N PHE A 79 11.76 -13.22 -14.42
CA PHE A 79 12.88 -13.08 -13.48
C PHE A 79 14.23 -13.38 -14.13
N GLU A 80 14.32 -14.35 -15.05
CA GLU A 80 15.54 -14.64 -15.81
C GLU A 80 15.98 -13.45 -16.66
N HIS A 81 15.03 -12.75 -17.29
CA HIS A 81 15.30 -11.54 -18.09
C HIS A 81 15.36 -10.26 -17.26
N LYS A 82 15.28 -10.36 -15.93
CA LYS A 82 15.30 -9.22 -15.00
C LYS A 82 14.25 -8.15 -15.29
N TYR A 83 13.07 -8.56 -15.75
CA TYR A 83 12.01 -7.62 -16.11
C TYR A 83 11.53 -6.78 -14.93
N HIS A 84 11.65 -7.25 -13.69
CA HIS A 84 11.40 -6.43 -12.50
C HIS A 84 12.20 -5.11 -12.44
N GLU A 85 13.37 -5.01 -13.11
CA GLU A 85 14.17 -3.78 -13.16
C GLU A 85 13.62 -2.75 -14.18
N ILE A 86 12.93 -3.23 -15.21
CA ILE A 86 12.45 -2.43 -16.35
C ILE A 86 10.93 -2.35 -16.45
N ASP A 87 10.19 -3.15 -15.68
CA ASP A 87 8.75 -3.27 -15.78
C ASP A 87 8.08 -1.90 -15.54
N PRO A 88 7.33 -1.39 -16.52
CA PRO A 88 6.70 -0.09 -16.41
C PRO A 88 5.64 -0.02 -15.31
N VAL A 89 4.99 -1.14 -14.95
CA VAL A 89 4.06 -1.24 -13.82
C VAL A 89 4.81 -0.96 -12.52
N ILE A 90 5.94 -1.64 -12.32
CA ILE A 90 6.78 -1.50 -11.12
C ILE A 90 7.32 -0.07 -11.02
N ARG A 91 7.94 0.44 -12.09
CA ARG A 91 8.56 1.77 -12.11
C ARG A 91 7.58 2.91 -11.90
N ARG A 92 6.35 2.77 -12.40
CA ARG A 92 5.36 3.86 -12.39
C ARG A 92 4.36 3.75 -11.23
N THR A 93 4.36 2.67 -10.44
CA THR A 93 3.43 2.55 -9.30
C THR A 93 3.57 3.72 -8.32
N ALA A 94 4.81 4.10 -7.96
CA ALA A 94 5.05 5.17 -6.98
C ALA A 94 4.59 6.56 -7.44
N SER A 95 4.33 6.76 -8.74
CA SER A 95 3.84 8.02 -9.30
C SER A 95 2.32 8.03 -9.55
N HIS A 96 1.62 6.93 -9.26
CA HIS A 96 0.16 6.84 -9.40
C HIS A 96 -0.50 6.77 -8.02
N SER A 97 -1.55 7.56 -7.82
CA SER A 97 -2.39 7.53 -6.61
C SER A 97 -3.71 6.78 -6.81
N LYS A 98 -3.94 6.24 -8.02
CA LYS A 98 -5.16 5.53 -8.42
C LYS A 98 -4.79 4.24 -9.17
N PRO A 99 -5.69 3.25 -9.20
CA PRO A 99 -5.55 2.10 -10.08
C PRO A 99 -5.28 2.54 -11.53
N PHE A 100 -4.41 1.81 -12.22
CA PHE A 100 -4.09 2.06 -13.61
C PHE A 100 -4.08 0.75 -14.41
N MET A 101 -4.48 0.84 -15.68
CA MET A 101 -4.55 -0.30 -16.59
C MET A 101 -3.26 -0.46 -17.40
N TRP A 102 -2.89 -1.69 -17.68
CA TRP A 102 -1.69 -1.99 -18.47
C TRP A 102 -1.85 -1.55 -19.93
N ASP A 103 -3.05 -1.67 -20.49
CA ASP A 103 -3.34 -1.22 -21.86
C ASP A 103 -3.18 0.31 -21.99
N GLN A 104 -3.64 1.05 -20.98
CA GLN A 104 -3.43 2.50 -20.91
C GLN A 104 -1.95 2.87 -20.76
N LEU A 105 -1.11 2.00 -20.19
CA LEU A 105 0.33 2.21 -20.17
C LEU A 105 0.93 2.01 -21.57
N LEU A 106 0.54 0.96 -22.30
CA LEU A 106 0.98 0.68 -23.67
C LEU A 106 0.70 1.83 -24.65
N GLU A 107 -0.43 2.51 -24.47
CA GLU A 107 -0.83 3.67 -25.27
C GLU A 107 0.04 4.93 -25.01
N ARG A 108 0.83 4.96 -23.93
CA ARG A 108 1.67 6.12 -23.62
C ARG A 108 2.86 6.20 -24.56
N ARG A 109 3.07 7.40 -25.12
CA ARG A 109 4.19 7.72 -26.02
C ARG A 109 5.59 7.62 -25.37
N GLN A 110 5.69 7.47 -24.05
CA GLN A 110 6.95 7.55 -23.29
C GLN A 110 7.41 6.18 -22.73
N LEU A 111 6.95 5.06 -23.28
CA LEU A 111 7.53 3.75 -22.95
C LEU A 111 8.77 3.51 -23.79
N HIS A 112 9.88 3.12 -23.15
CA HIS A 112 11.05 2.62 -23.86
C HIS A 112 10.73 1.23 -24.45
N ASP A 113 11.46 0.83 -25.49
CA ASP A 113 11.20 -0.44 -26.20
C ASP A 113 11.21 -1.65 -25.27
N GLY A 114 12.16 -1.73 -24.33
CA GLY A 114 12.20 -2.80 -23.33
C GLY A 114 11.00 -2.79 -22.38
N GLU A 115 10.51 -1.62 -21.98
CA GLU A 115 9.33 -1.52 -21.10
C GLU A 115 8.05 -1.96 -21.85
N ARG A 116 7.96 -1.60 -23.13
CA ARG A 116 6.87 -2.03 -24.01
C ARG A 116 6.90 -3.54 -24.21
N LEU A 117 8.09 -4.11 -24.42
CA LEU A 117 8.28 -5.55 -24.61
C LEU A 117 7.74 -6.34 -23.41
N VAL A 118 8.05 -5.92 -22.17
CA VAL A 118 7.51 -6.59 -20.96
C VAL A 118 5.98 -6.69 -20.99
N LEU A 119 5.30 -5.61 -21.34
CA LEU A 119 3.84 -5.59 -21.41
C LEU A 119 3.31 -6.48 -22.54
N LEU A 120 3.93 -6.45 -23.73
CA LEU A 120 3.52 -7.27 -24.87
C LEU A 120 3.70 -8.77 -24.59
N GLU A 121 4.86 -9.18 -24.09
CA GLU A 121 5.14 -10.57 -23.77
C GLU A 121 4.26 -11.08 -22.62
N SER A 122 3.96 -10.23 -21.64
CA SER A 122 3.00 -10.60 -20.59
C SER A 122 1.62 -10.95 -21.16
N ARG A 123 1.18 -10.22 -22.19
CA ARG A 123 -0.09 -10.49 -22.89
C ARG A 123 -0.03 -11.82 -23.64
N GLU A 124 1.07 -12.09 -24.35
CA GLU A 124 1.29 -13.36 -25.06
C GLU A 124 1.33 -14.55 -24.10
N ALA A 125 1.87 -14.35 -22.90
CA ALA A 125 1.88 -15.34 -21.83
C ALA A 125 0.52 -15.54 -21.13
N GLY A 126 -0.53 -14.83 -21.57
CA GLY A 126 -1.89 -14.97 -21.06
C GLY A 126 -2.28 -13.98 -19.96
N LEU A 127 -1.48 -12.94 -19.70
CA LEU A 127 -1.85 -11.81 -18.84
C LEU A 127 -2.35 -10.66 -19.72
N LYS A 128 -3.49 -10.89 -20.39
CA LYS A 128 -3.95 -10.09 -21.52
C LYS A 128 -4.39 -8.69 -21.13
N HIS A 129 -5.22 -8.58 -20.10
CA HIS A 129 -5.71 -7.29 -19.61
C HIS A 129 -5.44 -7.20 -18.11
N GLY A 130 -4.72 -6.18 -17.69
CA GLY A 130 -4.33 -6.04 -16.28
C GLY A 130 -4.58 -4.66 -15.69
N VAL A 131 -4.78 -4.66 -14.38
CA VAL A 131 -4.95 -3.50 -13.51
C VAL A 131 -3.95 -3.62 -12.38
N SER A 132 -3.26 -2.52 -12.08
CA SER A 132 -2.41 -2.43 -10.90
C SER A 132 -2.91 -1.35 -9.97
N VAL A 133 -2.97 -1.69 -8.68
CA VAL A 133 -3.38 -0.82 -7.59
C VAL A 133 -2.15 -0.46 -6.76
N PRO A 134 -1.73 0.82 -6.77
CA PRO A 134 -0.74 1.33 -5.82
C PRO A 134 -1.28 1.28 -4.40
N LEU A 135 -0.52 0.71 -3.47
CA LEU A 135 -0.90 0.54 -2.07
C LEU A 135 0.19 1.14 -1.17
N PHE A 136 -0.20 2.09 -0.31
CA PHE A 136 0.72 2.83 0.54
C PHE A 136 0.56 2.42 2.00
N GLY A 137 1.66 2.02 2.62
CA GLY A 137 1.71 1.58 4.00
C GLY A 137 2.48 2.54 4.90
N PRO A 138 2.53 2.24 6.22
CA PRO A 138 3.31 2.99 7.19
C PRO A 138 4.78 3.13 6.79
N SER A 139 5.44 4.18 7.27
CA SER A 139 6.87 4.44 6.98
C SER A 139 7.19 4.53 5.48
N GLY A 140 6.26 5.08 4.69
CA GLY A 140 6.43 5.31 3.26
C GLY A 140 6.58 4.03 2.43
N ARG A 141 6.15 2.87 2.95
CA ARG A 141 6.16 1.61 2.22
C ARG A 141 5.23 1.69 1.02
N ILE A 142 5.69 1.21 -0.12
CA ILE A 142 4.91 1.14 -1.35
C ILE A 142 4.83 -0.32 -1.75
N SER A 143 3.61 -0.82 -1.81
CA SER A 143 3.26 -2.10 -2.43
C SER A 143 2.50 -1.87 -3.72
N VAL A 144 2.47 -2.90 -4.56
CA VAL A 144 1.58 -2.98 -5.72
C VAL A 144 0.81 -4.28 -5.65
N LEU A 145 -0.47 -4.20 -5.97
CA LEU A 145 -1.29 -5.38 -6.21
C LEU A 145 -1.83 -5.31 -7.63
N SER A 146 -1.51 -6.33 -8.40
CA SER A 146 -1.83 -6.45 -9.81
C SER A 146 -2.80 -7.59 -10.03
N PHE A 147 -3.86 -7.30 -10.77
CA PHE A 147 -4.81 -8.28 -11.28
C PHE A 147 -4.70 -8.35 -12.79
N ALA A 148 -4.82 -9.54 -13.37
CA ALA A 148 -4.82 -9.77 -14.80
C ALA A 148 -5.85 -10.83 -15.20
N SER A 149 -6.38 -10.64 -16.40
CA SER A 149 -7.30 -11.56 -17.04
C SER A 149 -6.60 -12.34 -18.15
N ARG A 150 -7.03 -13.59 -18.34
CA ARG A 150 -6.60 -14.45 -19.44
C ARG A 150 -7.50 -14.33 -20.67
N PHE A 151 -8.64 -13.65 -20.53
CA PHE A 151 -9.66 -13.53 -21.57
C PHE A 151 -9.40 -12.30 -22.46
N ASP A 152 -9.62 -12.43 -23.76
CA ASP A 152 -9.41 -11.33 -24.74
C ASP A 152 -10.47 -10.24 -24.67
N ASP A 153 -11.66 -10.57 -24.18
CA ASP A 153 -12.82 -9.69 -24.08
C ASP A 153 -13.00 -9.10 -22.66
N ALA A 154 -12.02 -9.33 -21.78
CA ALA A 154 -12.03 -8.75 -20.44
C ALA A 154 -12.01 -7.23 -20.50
N ASP A 155 -12.90 -6.59 -19.73
CA ASP A 155 -12.99 -5.13 -19.62
C ASP A 155 -12.68 -4.71 -18.18
N PRO A 156 -11.41 -4.37 -17.87
CA PRO A 156 -11.02 -3.98 -16.51
C PRO A 156 -11.68 -2.69 -16.04
N VAL A 157 -12.21 -1.86 -16.94
CA VAL A 157 -12.86 -0.60 -16.57
C VAL A 157 -14.12 -0.86 -15.75
N ARG A 158 -14.89 -1.89 -16.11
CA ARG A 158 -16.13 -2.27 -15.40
C ARG A 158 -15.85 -2.68 -13.97
N GLN A 159 -14.78 -3.47 -13.78
CA GLN A 159 -14.44 -4.08 -12.49
C GLN A 159 -13.47 -3.25 -11.65
N LEU A 160 -12.97 -2.12 -12.18
CA LEU A 160 -11.90 -1.33 -11.58
C LEU A 160 -12.17 -0.95 -10.12
N LYS A 161 -13.41 -0.54 -9.81
CA LYS A 161 -13.81 -0.12 -8.45
C LYS A 161 -13.80 -1.30 -7.48
N HIS A 162 -14.27 -2.45 -7.93
CA HIS A 162 -14.33 -3.66 -7.11
C HIS A 162 -12.92 -4.20 -6.85
N LEU A 163 -12.10 -4.36 -7.90
CA LEU A 163 -10.71 -4.79 -7.80
C LEU A 163 -9.89 -3.86 -6.88
N HIS A 164 -10.10 -2.55 -6.98
CA HIS A 164 -9.46 -1.58 -6.08
C HIS A 164 -9.86 -1.82 -4.61
N ALA A 165 -11.15 -2.03 -4.34
CA ALA A 165 -11.63 -2.29 -2.98
C ALA A 165 -11.05 -3.60 -2.41
N LEU A 166 -11.04 -4.68 -3.21
CA LEU A 166 -10.40 -5.95 -2.84
C LEU A 166 -8.91 -5.76 -2.52
N ALA A 167 -8.18 -5.03 -3.36
CA ALA A 167 -6.76 -4.78 -3.17
C ALA A 167 -6.46 -4.01 -1.87
N CYS A 168 -7.23 -2.95 -1.61
CA CYS A 168 -7.08 -2.15 -0.39
C CYS A 168 -7.36 -2.98 0.86
N GLN A 169 -8.46 -3.74 0.86
CA GLN A 169 -8.80 -4.59 2.00
C GLN A 169 -7.78 -5.71 2.21
N PHE A 170 -7.33 -6.37 1.14
CA PHE A 170 -6.28 -7.37 1.21
C PHE A 170 -4.99 -6.79 1.81
N HIS A 171 -4.60 -5.59 1.39
CA HIS A 171 -3.38 -4.94 1.89
C HIS A 171 -3.43 -4.69 3.40
N VAL A 172 -4.58 -4.26 3.91
CA VAL A 172 -4.80 -4.04 5.35
C VAL A 172 -4.71 -5.37 6.09
N ALA A 173 -5.48 -6.37 5.69
CA ALA A 173 -5.47 -7.69 6.34
C ALA A 173 -4.09 -8.36 6.27
N PHE A 174 -3.39 -8.24 5.13
CA PHE A 174 -2.02 -8.72 4.98
C PHE A 174 -1.09 -8.03 5.97
N GLY A 175 -1.17 -6.70 6.10
CA GLY A 175 -0.34 -5.94 7.03
C GLY A 175 -0.59 -6.30 8.51
N GLU A 176 -1.82 -6.65 8.87
CA GLU A 176 -2.16 -7.12 10.22
C GLU A 176 -1.65 -8.54 10.48
N LEU A 177 -1.74 -9.42 9.49
CA LEU A 177 -1.35 -10.82 9.62
C LEU A 177 0.16 -11.06 9.46
N ALA A 178 0.80 -10.28 8.59
CA ALA A 178 2.25 -10.31 8.34
C ALA A 178 3.04 -9.54 9.40
N GLN A 179 2.38 -8.80 10.29
CA GLN A 179 3.02 -8.33 11.51
C GLN A 179 3.46 -9.55 12.33
N PRO A 180 4.78 -9.75 12.57
CA PRO A 180 5.16 -10.43 13.79
C PRO A 180 4.57 -9.59 14.93
N ALA A 181 4.36 -10.16 16.11
CA ALA A 181 4.35 -9.34 17.32
C ALA A 181 5.54 -8.36 17.21
N MET A 182 5.28 -7.07 16.91
CA MET A 182 6.29 -6.05 16.59
C MET A 182 7.06 -5.64 17.87
N GLY A 183 7.44 -6.61 18.69
CA GLY A 183 8.50 -6.50 19.66
C GLY A 183 9.82 -6.87 19.00
N LYS A 184 10.74 -5.89 18.90
CA LYS A 184 12.11 -5.95 18.34
C LYS A 184 12.10 -5.67 16.82
N THR A 185 12.14 -4.44 16.30
CA THR A 185 13.23 -3.45 16.40
C THR A 185 12.78 -2.11 15.80
N ALA A 186 11.70 -1.51 16.28
CA ALA A 186 11.38 -0.13 15.90
C ALA A 186 12.58 0.77 16.26
N ILE A 187 13.16 1.46 15.27
CA ILE A 187 14.29 2.38 15.51
C ILE A 187 13.78 3.50 16.41
N LYS A 188 14.14 3.46 17.70
CA LYS A 188 13.75 4.47 18.68
C LYS A 188 14.80 5.57 18.77
N LEU A 189 14.52 6.69 18.13
CA LEU A 189 15.24 7.94 18.38
C LEU A 189 14.81 8.52 19.75
N SER A 190 15.74 9.12 20.47
CA SER A 190 15.41 9.92 21.65
C SER A 190 14.75 11.24 21.21
N PRO A 191 14.03 11.95 22.11
CA PRO A 191 13.48 13.27 21.79
C PRO A 191 14.54 14.23 21.23
N ARG A 192 15.73 14.28 21.85
CA ARG A 192 16.84 15.13 21.38
C ARG A 192 17.41 14.70 20.04
N GLU A 193 17.52 13.40 19.79
CA GLU A 193 17.95 12.89 18.49
C GLU A 193 16.96 13.30 17.38
N ARG A 194 15.64 13.20 17.64
CA ARG A 194 14.61 13.67 16.72
C ARG A 194 14.69 15.18 16.47
N GLU A 195 14.75 15.99 17.53
CA GLU A 195 14.86 17.45 17.41
C GLU A 195 16.08 17.87 16.59
N CYS A 196 17.25 17.27 16.85
CA CYS A 196 18.46 17.57 16.09
C CYS A 196 18.32 17.19 14.61
N LEU A 197 17.72 16.04 14.30
CA LEU A 197 17.49 15.64 12.91
C LEU A 197 16.41 16.50 12.22
N ALA A 198 15.35 16.89 12.93
CA ALA A 198 14.30 17.76 12.42
C ALA A 198 14.87 19.13 12.00
N TRP A 199 15.64 19.79 12.87
CA TRP A 199 16.32 21.04 12.49
C TRP A 199 17.37 20.86 11.40
N THR A 200 18.04 19.69 11.35
CA THR A 200 18.94 19.37 10.24
C THR A 200 18.16 19.25 8.93
N ALA A 201 16.93 18.72 8.95
CA ALA A 201 16.06 18.65 7.78
C ALA A 201 15.65 20.04 7.27
N GLU A 202 15.48 21.00 8.19
CA GLU A 202 15.26 22.43 7.89
C GLU A 202 16.55 23.17 7.44
N GLY A 203 17.64 22.44 7.20
CA GLY A 203 18.90 23.00 6.71
C GLY A 203 19.74 23.73 7.77
N LYS A 204 19.45 23.58 9.07
CA LYS A 204 20.21 24.24 10.13
C LYS A 204 21.57 23.61 10.37
N SER A 205 22.59 24.44 10.59
CA SER A 205 23.93 23.98 11.00
C SER A 205 23.92 23.51 12.45
N SER A 206 24.92 22.71 12.86
CA SER A 206 25.00 22.24 14.26
C SER A 206 25.13 23.41 15.25
N TRP A 207 25.74 24.52 14.83
CA TRP A 207 25.81 25.77 15.60
C TRP A 207 24.43 26.42 15.76
N ASP A 208 23.69 26.61 14.66
CA ASP A 208 22.33 27.17 14.69
C ASP A 208 21.40 26.33 15.57
N ILE A 209 21.47 25.00 15.45
CA ILE A 209 20.70 24.07 16.26
C ILE A 209 21.08 24.22 17.74
N GLY A 210 22.36 24.42 18.06
CA GLY A 210 22.82 24.68 19.42
C GLY A 210 22.20 25.93 20.02
N ILE A 211 22.08 27.01 19.23
CA ILE A 211 21.39 28.24 19.64
C ILE A 211 19.90 27.96 19.88
N ILE A 212 19.24 27.30 18.93
CA ILE A 212 17.80 27.01 18.99
C ILE A 212 17.46 26.13 20.22
N LEU A 213 18.23 25.07 20.45
CA LEU A 213 18.00 24.10 21.53
C LEU A 213 18.69 24.47 22.85
N LYS A 214 19.41 25.60 22.89
CA LYS A 214 20.17 26.11 24.04
C LYS A 214 21.16 25.09 24.62
N ILE A 215 21.90 24.40 23.76
CA ILE A 215 22.95 23.43 24.12
C ILE A 215 24.17 23.60 23.21
N SER A 216 25.33 23.07 23.62
CA SER A 216 26.56 23.24 22.84
C SER A 216 26.52 22.50 21.50
N GLU A 217 27.19 23.05 20.49
CA GLU A 217 27.36 22.43 19.18
C GLU A 217 27.90 20.99 19.27
N ASN A 218 28.85 20.77 20.18
CA ASN A 218 29.39 19.43 20.46
C ASN A 218 28.31 18.44 20.92
N THR A 219 27.34 18.90 21.72
CA THR A 219 26.20 18.08 22.19
C THR A 219 25.26 17.77 21.03
N ILE A 220 25.04 18.71 20.10
CA ILE A 220 24.27 18.47 18.87
C ILE A 220 24.94 17.39 18.02
N ASN A 221 26.24 17.54 17.76
CA ASN A 221 27.01 16.58 16.96
C ASN A 221 26.99 15.17 17.60
N PHE A 222 27.01 15.09 18.93
CA PHE A 222 26.85 13.83 19.66
C PHE A 222 25.47 13.18 19.43
N HIS A 223 24.39 13.95 19.52
CA HIS A 223 23.04 13.44 19.26
C HIS A 223 22.86 13.00 17.80
N ILE A 224 23.33 13.79 16.83
CA ILE A 224 23.29 13.43 15.41
C ILE A 224 24.06 12.13 15.16
N LYS A 225 25.26 11.97 15.73
CA LYS A 225 26.07 10.74 15.60
C LYS A 225 25.38 9.51 16.21
N LYS A 226 24.68 9.68 17.33
CA LYS A 226 23.85 8.60 17.90
C LYS A 226 22.69 8.25 16.97
N ALA A 227 22.01 9.25 16.42
CA ALA A 227 20.89 9.06 15.53
C ALA A 227 21.31 8.36 14.22
N THR A 228 22.41 8.80 13.59
CA THR A 228 22.93 8.20 12.36
C THR A 228 23.28 6.72 12.56
N ARG A 229 23.92 6.38 13.69
CA ARG A 229 24.20 4.98 14.07
C ARG A 229 22.92 4.15 14.24
N LYS A 230 21.91 4.68 14.95
CA LYS A 230 20.61 4.01 15.11
C LYS A 230 19.89 3.81 13.77
N LEU A 231 20.11 4.72 12.82
CA LEU A 231 19.56 4.68 11.47
C LEU A 231 20.45 3.90 10.48
N GLY A 232 21.52 3.25 10.95
CA GLY A 232 22.41 2.42 10.12
C GLY A 232 23.14 3.19 9.03
N THR A 233 23.52 4.43 9.28
CA THR A 233 24.25 5.29 8.33
C THR A 233 25.31 6.12 9.02
N ASN A 234 26.28 6.60 8.25
CA ASN A 234 27.33 7.51 8.71
C ASN A 234 27.16 8.95 8.20
N SER A 235 26.17 9.20 7.33
CA SER A 235 25.88 10.53 6.78
C SER A 235 24.68 11.16 7.47
N ARG A 236 24.83 12.41 7.95
CA ARG A 236 23.73 13.16 8.57
C ARG A 236 22.56 13.37 7.61
N THR A 237 22.86 13.65 6.34
CA THR A 237 21.84 13.87 5.30
C THR A 237 21.08 12.59 5.01
N VAL A 238 21.79 11.46 4.88
CA VAL A 238 21.15 10.14 4.70
C VAL A 238 20.34 9.76 5.94
N ALA A 239 20.79 10.13 7.14
CA ALA A 239 20.03 9.90 8.37
C ALA A 239 18.73 10.71 8.39
N VAL A 240 18.76 11.98 7.99
CA VAL A 240 17.54 12.79 7.83
C VAL A 240 16.57 12.12 6.85
N VAL A 241 17.04 11.75 5.65
CA VAL A 241 16.20 11.10 4.63
C VAL A 241 15.59 9.79 5.16
N ARG A 242 16.38 8.95 5.83
CA ARG A 242 15.88 7.71 6.45
C ARG A 242 14.88 7.98 7.57
N ALA A 243 15.14 8.96 8.43
CA ALA A 243 14.25 9.31 9.53
C ALA A 243 12.89 9.83 9.01
N ILE A 244 12.89 10.64 7.94
CA ILE A 244 11.66 11.09 7.27
C ILE A 244 10.91 9.91 6.67
N ARG A 245 11.59 9.05 5.89
CA ARG A 245 10.97 7.85 5.28
C ARG A 245 10.34 6.96 6.33
N LEU A 246 11.01 6.76 7.46
CA LEU A 246 10.50 5.92 8.55
C LEU A 246 9.39 6.58 9.37
N GLY A 247 9.05 7.86 9.13
CA GLY A 247 8.09 8.63 9.93
C GLY A 247 8.60 8.98 11.33
N LEU A 248 9.92 9.00 11.53
CA LEU A 248 10.56 9.29 12.82
C LEU A 248 10.74 10.79 13.09
N ILE A 249 10.74 11.60 12.03
CA ILE A 249 10.75 13.07 12.06
C ILE A 249 9.85 13.62 10.95
N GLU A 250 9.28 14.79 11.16
CA GLU A 250 8.52 15.55 10.16
C GLU A 250 9.31 16.79 9.73
N VAL A 251 9.03 17.29 8.53
CA VAL A 251 9.62 18.53 8.00
C VAL A 251 8.50 19.55 7.80
N SER A 252 8.67 20.72 8.39
CA SER A 252 7.67 21.78 8.41
C SER A 252 7.49 22.31 6.99
N GLY A 253 6.28 22.18 6.42
CA GLY A 253 5.97 22.62 5.05
C GLY A 253 5.89 21.51 3.99
N LEU A 254 6.24 20.26 4.32
CA LEU A 254 5.93 19.07 3.51
C LEU A 254 4.68 18.32 4.02
N SER A 255 4.25 18.60 5.26
CA SER A 255 3.01 18.09 5.83
C SER A 255 1.84 18.98 5.37
N GLY A 256 0.87 18.41 4.65
CA GLY A 256 -0.49 18.97 4.64
C GLY A 256 -1.05 19.03 6.08
N PRO A 257 -2.15 19.75 6.34
CA PRO A 257 -2.66 19.93 7.69
C PRO A 257 -2.75 18.59 8.42
N THR A 258 -2.07 18.52 9.57
CA THR A 258 -1.97 17.37 10.47
C THR A 258 -3.25 16.54 10.45
N SER A 259 -3.13 15.25 10.10
CA SER A 259 -4.26 14.33 10.11
C SER A 259 -5.03 14.47 11.43
N PRO A 260 -6.37 14.60 11.38
CA PRO A 260 -7.16 14.73 12.59
C PRO A 260 -6.96 13.46 13.42
N VAL A 261 -6.70 13.65 14.71
CA VAL A 261 -6.79 12.60 15.71
C VAL A 261 -8.19 12.01 15.59
N TRP A 262 -8.32 10.78 15.08
CA TRP A 262 -9.56 10.02 15.16
C TRP A 262 -9.83 9.75 16.64
N THR A 263 -10.55 10.66 17.29
CA THR A 263 -11.16 10.37 18.59
C THR A 263 -12.33 9.44 18.32
N ASP A 264 -12.20 8.22 18.80
CA ASP A 264 -13.25 7.21 18.78
C ASP A 264 -14.40 7.72 19.65
N ARG A 265 -15.37 8.42 19.04
CA ARG A 265 -16.62 8.76 19.70
C ARG A 265 -17.61 7.66 19.35
N THR A 266 -17.69 6.67 20.24
CA THR A 266 -18.89 5.86 20.37
C THR A 266 -20.11 6.78 20.45
N PRO A 267 -21.12 6.65 19.57
CA PRO A 267 -22.32 7.46 19.66
C PRO A 267 -23.16 6.97 20.84
N THR A 268 -22.97 7.56 22.01
CA THR A 268 -23.92 7.42 23.12
C THR A 268 -25.17 8.26 22.81
N GLY A 269 -26.29 7.58 22.61
CA GLY A 269 -27.63 8.09 22.92
C GLY A 269 -28.38 8.81 21.79
N ALA A 270 -28.93 8.07 20.83
CA ALA A 270 -30.07 8.55 20.06
C ALA A 270 -31.34 8.47 20.92
N SER A 271 -31.76 9.59 21.49
CA SER A 271 -33.13 9.78 21.99
C SER A 271 -34.08 9.84 20.81
N ALA A 272 -35.03 8.92 20.76
CA ALA A 272 -36.08 8.85 19.74
C ALA A 272 -36.97 10.12 19.78
N GLY A 273 -36.94 10.90 18.70
CA GLY A 273 -37.94 11.93 18.41
C GLY A 273 -39.02 11.36 17.49
N GLN A 274 -40.28 11.46 17.91
CA GLN A 274 -41.48 11.03 17.17
C GLN A 274 -41.62 11.72 15.81
N PRO A 275 -42.22 11.07 14.80
CA PRO A 275 -42.47 11.68 13.50
C PRO A 275 -43.65 12.68 13.56
N PRO A 276 -43.63 13.75 12.73
CA PRO A 276 -44.70 14.73 12.68
C PRO A 276 -45.97 14.18 11.99
N GLN A 277 -47.13 14.52 12.54
CA GLN A 277 -48.44 14.25 11.97
C GLN A 277 -48.67 15.08 10.71
N SER A 278 -49.21 14.44 9.67
CA SER A 278 -49.62 15.05 8.40
C SER A 278 -51.00 15.70 8.55
N ASP A 279 -51.07 17.02 8.42
CA ASP A 279 -52.35 17.74 8.27
C ASP A 279 -52.85 17.62 6.83
N LEU A 280 -54.01 16.96 6.70
CA LEU A 280 -54.84 16.93 5.50
C LEU A 280 -55.55 18.28 5.37
N ALA A 281 -55.18 19.07 4.36
CA ALA A 281 -55.93 20.25 3.96
C ALA A 281 -57.19 19.84 3.18
N SER A 282 -58.34 20.14 3.77
CA SER A 282 -59.68 19.98 3.22
C SER A 282 -59.90 20.88 1.99
N THR A 283 -60.42 20.27 0.93
CA THR A 283 -61.12 20.93 -0.18
C THR A 283 -62.49 21.45 0.28
N HIS A 284 -62.79 22.73 0.09
CA HIS A 284 -64.08 23.20 -0.45
C HIS A 284 -64.13 24.70 -0.77
N ASN A 285 -64.64 24.97 -1.98
CA ASN A 285 -65.40 26.12 -2.52
C ASN A 285 -64.85 27.55 -2.42
N GLU A 286 -64.55 28.15 -3.58
CA GLU A 286 -65.50 28.95 -4.38
C GLU A 286 -65.22 28.79 -5.88
#